data_AF-A0ABD3CG22-F1
#
_entry.id   AF-A0ABD3CG22-F1
#
_cell.length_a   1.000
_cell.length_b   1.000
_cell.length_c   1.000
_cell.angle_alpha   90.00
_cell.angle_beta   90.00
_cell.angle_gamma   90.00
#
_symmetry.space_group_name_H-M   'P 1'
#
loop_
_entity.id
_entity.type
_entity.pdbx_description
1 polymer ?
#
loop_
_entity_poly.entity_id
_entity_poly.type
_entity_poly.pdbx_seq_one_letter_code
_entity_poly.pdbx_strand_id
1 'polypeptide(L)'
;MDDTVVPPPMTDYVARTLPTAVVHRLPEEGHFSYFSLCDECHRKIFLTVFGSPQGPLDTVDSSTLMKDGVEEASAQAKSITR
;
A
#
# COMPACT_ATOMS: atom_id res chain seq x y z
N MET A 1 -17.92 3.37 23.89
CA MET A 1 -18.26 4.75 23.48
C MET A 1 -18.50 4.74 21.99
N ASP A 2 -19.68 5.15 21.52
CA ASP A 2 -19.94 5.16 20.09
C ASP A 2 -19.10 6.22 19.36
N ASP A 3 -18.66 5.92 18.14
CA ASP A 3 -18.00 6.91 17.29
C ASP A 3 -19.01 8.02 16.90
N THR A 4 -18.78 9.24 17.40
CA THR A 4 -19.62 10.40 17.08
C THR A 4 -19.10 11.20 15.88
N VAL A 5 -17.87 10.94 15.42
CA VAL A 5 -17.23 11.60 14.27
C VAL A 5 -17.56 10.86 12.99
N VAL A 6 -17.43 9.53 13.01
CA VAL A 6 -17.81 8.62 11.93
C VAL A 6 -18.83 7.62 12.47
N PRO A 7 -20.11 8.01 12.60
CA PRO A 7 -21.10 7.18 13.25
C PRO A 7 -21.44 5.93 12.42
N PRO A 8 -21.95 4.85 13.06
CA PRO A 8 -22.27 3.58 12.40
C PRO A 8 -23.10 3.68 11.11
N PRO A 9 -24.07 4.62 10.96
CA PRO A 9 -24.82 4.76 9.71
C PRO A 9 -23.96 5.15 8.49
N MET A 10 -22.83 5.86 8.70
CA MET A 10 -21.90 6.19 7.61
C MET A 10 -21.18 4.95 7.10
N THR A 11 -20.72 4.08 8.00
CA THR A 11 -20.08 2.81 7.62
C THR A 11 -21.10 1.84 6.99
N ASP A 12 -22.36 1.84 7.44
CA ASP A 12 -23.43 1.10 6.78
C ASP A 12 -23.69 1.56 5.34
N TYR A 13 -23.64 2.88 5.10
CA TYR A 13 -23.77 3.42 3.75
C TYR A 13 -22.63 2.95 2.84
N VAL A 14 -21.39 2.96 3.34
CA VAL A 14 -20.22 2.45 2.60
C VAL A 14 -20.39 0.98 2.25
N ALA A 15 -20.80 0.14 3.21
CA ALA A 15 -21.02 -1.29 3.00
C ALA A 15 -22.10 -1.57 1.93
N ARG A 16 -23.16 -0.76 1.88
CA ARG A 16 -24.20 -0.86 0.84
C ARG A 16 -23.73 -0.37 -0.53
N THR A 17 -22.86 0.62 -0.56
CA THR A 17 -22.46 1.30 -1.80
C THR A 17 -21.28 0.60 -2.48
N LEU A 18 -20.37 -0.01 -1.71
CA LEU A 18 -19.18 -0.68 -2.19
C LEU A 18 -19.29 -2.19 -1.94
N PRO A 19 -19.68 -3.00 -2.94
CA PRO A 19 -19.93 -4.43 -2.77
C PRO A 19 -18.70 -5.23 -2.31
N THR A 20 -17.50 -4.71 -2.56
CA THR A 20 -16.22 -5.33 -2.19
C THR A 20 -15.67 -4.83 -0.86
N ALA A 21 -16.33 -3.86 -0.21
CA ALA A 21 -15.89 -3.36 1.08
C ALA A 21 -16.22 -4.37 2.20
N VAL A 22 -15.22 -4.69 3.00
CA VAL A 22 -15.39 -5.48 4.23
C VAL A 22 -15.43 -4.51 5.40
N VAL A 23 -16.56 -4.45 6.10
CA VAL A 23 -16.73 -3.62 7.30
C VAL A 23 -16.62 -4.48 8.54
N HIS A 24 -15.67 -4.15 9.42
CA HIS A 24 -15.50 -4.78 10.72
C HIS A 24 -16.00 -3.83 11.82
N ARG A 25 -17.01 -4.26 12.59
CA ARG A 25 -17.56 -3.49 13.71
C ARG A 25 -16.96 -3.96 15.02
N LEU A 26 -16.47 -3.00 15.79
CA LEU A 26 -15.98 -3.22 17.14
C LEU A 26 -17.06 -2.76 18.12
N PRO A 27 -17.71 -3.67 18.86
CA PRO A 27 -18.72 -3.28 19.84
C PRO A 27 -18.06 -2.48 20.97
N GLU A 28 -18.77 -1.47 21.48
CA GLU A 28 -18.35 -0.60 22.59
C GLU A 28 -17.11 0.29 22.33
N GLU A 29 -16.58 0.25 21.10
CA GLU A 29 -15.41 1.01 20.68
C GLU A 29 -15.79 2.26 19.86
N GLY A 30 -14.94 3.29 19.93
CA GLY A 30 -15.19 4.61 19.33
C GLY A 30 -14.21 4.98 18.21
N HIS A 31 -14.08 6.28 17.97
CA HIS A 31 -13.27 6.83 16.86
C HIS A 31 -11.79 6.39 16.89
N PHE A 32 -11.24 6.19 18.08
CA PHE A 32 -9.83 5.84 18.28
C PHE A 32 -9.57 4.34 18.40
N SER A 33 -10.56 3.51 18.06
CA SER A 33 -10.49 2.06 18.13
C SER A 33 -9.35 1.43 17.30
N TYR A 34 -8.87 2.15 16.29
CA TYR A 34 -7.67 1.78 15.53
C TYR A 34 -6.44 1.51 16.42
N PHE A 35 -6.27 2.26 17.52
CA PHE A 35 -5.12 2.06 18.43
C PHE A 35 -5.24 0.78 19.27
N SER A 36 -6.44 0.24 19.40
CA SER A 36 -6.75 -0.94 20.22
C SER A 36 -6.86 -2.24 19.39
N LEU A 37 -6.65 -2.18 18.08
CA LEU A 37 -6.67 -3.37 17.24
C LEU A 37 -5.52 -4.32 17.62
N CYS A 38 -5.76 -5.62 17.52
CA CYS A 38 -4.72 -6.62 17.68
C CYS A 38 -3.75 -6.64 16.48
N ASP A 39 -2.58 -7.25 16.67
CA ASP A 39 -1.52 -7.38 15.67
C ASP A 39 -2.03 -7.90 14.31
N GLU A 40 -2.95 -8.87 14.31
CA GLU A 40 -3.50 -9.45 13.08
C GLU A 40 -4.30 -8.42 12.28
N CYS A 41 -5.10 -7.61 12.97
CA CYS A 41 -5.91 -6.57 12.36
C CYS A 41 -5.05 -5.45 11.78
N HIS A 42 -4.04 -4.97 12.52
CA HIS A 42 -3.08 -3.98 11.99
C HIS A 42 -2.35 -4.52 10.77
N ARG A 43 -1.87 -5.76 10.83
CA ARG A 43 -1.14 -6.38 9.71
C ARG A 43 -1.99 -6.50 8.45
N LYS A 44 -3.26 -6.89 8.57
CA LYS A 44 -4.18 -6.95 7.42
C LYS A 44 -4.38 -5.58 6.80
N ILE A 45 -4.65 -4.55 7.60
CA ILE A 45 -4.84 -3.17 7.12
C ILE A 45 -3.58 -2.69 6.38
N PHE A 46 -2.40 -2.82 7.00
CA PHE A 46 -1.15 -2.38 6.38
C PHE A 46 -0.80 -3.15 5.12
N LEU A 47 -1.02 -4.48 5.10
CA LEU A 47 -0.78 -5.28 3.90
C LEU A 47 -1.69 -4.86 2.74
N THR A 48 -2.94 -4.49 3.01
CA THR A 48 -3.88 -4.00 1.99
C THR A 48 -3.47 -2.63 1.45
N VAL A 49 -3.04 -1.71 2.32
CA VAL A 49 -2.72 -0.32 1.93
C VAL A 49 -1.32 -0.20 1.30
N PHE A 50 -0.32 -0.88 1.88
CA PHE A 50 1.09 -0.72 1.51
C PHE A 50 1.67 -1.92 0.75
N GLY A 51 0.93 -3.04 0.66
CA GLY A 51 1.45 -4.27 0.09
C GLY A 51 2.40 -5.01 1.04
N SER A 52 3.10 -6.00 0.51
CA SER A 52 4.04 -6.81 1.30
C SER A 52 5.28 -5.97 1.67
N PRO A 53 5.69 -5.95 2.95
CA PRO A 53 6.88 -5.21 3.36
C PRO A 53 8.12 -5.78 2.66
N GLN A 54 8.90 -4.90 2.03
CA GLN A 54 10.10 -5.27 1.26
C GLN A 54 11.37 -5.33 2.13
N GLY A 55 11.26 -5.01 3.43
CA GLY A 55 12.42 -4.88 4.32
C GLY A 55 13.17 -3.56 4.10
N PRO A 56 14.39 -3.43 4.65
CA PRO A 56 15.28 -2.32 4.36
C PRO A 56 15.55 -2.27 2.86
N LEU A 57 15.17 -1.17 2.21
CA LEU A 57 15.52 -0.94 0.82
C LEU A 57 16.97 -0.48 0.77
N ASP A 58 17.76 -1.09 -0.11
CA ASP A 58 19.07 -0.52 -0.45
C ASP A 58 18.83 0.91 -0.94
N THR A 59 19.59 1.87 -0.40
CA THR A 59 19.53 3.25 -0.86
C THR A 59 20.04 3.26 -2.29
N VAL A 60 19.13 3.15 -3.26
CA VAL A 60 19.44 3.41 -4.66
C VAL A 60 19.92 4.85 -4.70
N ASP A 61 21.20 5.05 -5.01
CA ASP A 61 21.72 6.37 -5.31
C ASP A 61 20.78 6.98 -6.36
N SER A 62 20.19 8.13 -6.00
CA SER A 62 19.20 8.87 -6.81
C SER A 62 19.71 9.23 -8.22
N SER A 63 21.00 9.01 -8.49
CA SER A 63 21.65 9.14 -9.80
C SER A 63 21.24 8.06 -10.82
N THR A 64 20.66 6.93 -10.38
CA THR A 64 20.40 5.77 -11.27
C THR A 64 18.99 5.76 -11.86
N LEU A 65 18.04 6.49 -11.26
CA LEU A 65 16.63 6.52 -11.68
C LEU A 65 16.34 7.37 -12.94
N MET A 66 17.34 8.08 -13.48
CA MET A 66 17.17 8.92 -14.68
C MET A 66 17.73 8.32 -15.98
N LYS A 67 18.24 7.08 -15.96
CA LYS A 67 18.97 6.50 -17.11
C LYS A 67 18.22 5.51 -17.98
N ASP A 68 16.97 5.15 -17.67
CA ASP A 68 16.20 4.18 -18.47
C ASP A 68 15.12 4.85 -19.33
N GLY A 69 15.48 5.98 -19.94
CA GLY A 69 14.73 6.59 -21.03
C GLY A 69 15.67 6.92 -22.18
N VAL A 70 15.44 6.27 -23.32
CA VAL A 70 16.01 6.54 -24.66
C VAL A 70 17.40 5.91 -24.92
N GLU A 71 17.44 4.73 -25.56
CA GLU A 71 17.78 4.57 -26.99
C GLU A 71 17.96 3.09 -27.39
N GLU A 72 17.00 2.62 -28.19
CA GLU A 72 17.23 1.60 -29.20
C GLU A 72 17.98 2.27 -30.36
N ALA A 73 19.27 1.94 -30.55
CA ALA A 73 19.92 1.78 -31.87
C ALA A 73 21.45 1.58 -31.75
N SER A 74 21.91 0.49 -32.37
CA SER A 74 23.19 0.36 -33.07
C SER A 74 24.51 0.44 -32.28
N ALA A 75 25.19 -0.70 -32.19
CA ALA A 75 26.43 -0.96 -32.95
C ALA A 75 27.32 -1.99 -32.23
N GLN A 76 27.75 -3.05 -32.92
CA GLN A 76 29.15 -3.45 -32.78
C GLN A 76 29.68 -4.19 -34.02
N ALA A 77 30.34 -3.42 -34.88
CA ALA A 77 31.47 -3.89 -35.64
C ALA A 77 32.75 -3.73 -34.80
N LYS A 78 33.63 -4.74 -34.80
CA LYS A 78 35.10 -4.69 -34.71
C LYS A 78 35.60 -6.14 -34.75
N SER A 79 36.09 -6.60 -35.91
CA SER A 79 37.52 -6.59 -36.28
C SER A 79 38.33 -7.68 -35.56
N ILE A 80 38.40 -8.87 -36.17
CA ILE A 80 39.44 -9.88 -35.90
C ILE A 80 40.47 -9.77 -37.03
N THR A 81 41.69 -9.37 -36.68
CA THR A 81 42.89 -9.55 -37.48
C THR A 81 44.03 -9.91 -36.53
N ARG A 82 44.41 -11.19 -36.49
CA ARG A 82 45.80 -11.62 -36.64
C ARG A 82 45.87 -13.10 -36.96
#